data_AF-A0A954ALQ2-F1
#
_entry.id   AF-A0A954ALQ2-F1
#
_cell.length_a   1.000
_cell.length_b   1.000
_cell.length_c   1.000
_cell.angle_alpha   90.00
_cell.angle_beta   90.00
_cell.angle_gamma   90.00
#
_symmetry.space_group_name_H-M   'P 1'
#
loop_
_entity.id
_entity.type
_entity.pdbx_description
1 polymer ?
#
loop_
_entity_poly.entity_id
_entity_poly.type
_entity_poly.pdbx_seq_one_letter_code
_entity_poly.pdbx_strand_id
1 'polypeptide(L)'
;MKSLHNRLARFVFVSLFATPIAAQRTYVVDAANGPGTDFTVLQAACDAANHGDTLLVKPGIYVETVVRKGIAIVGQPGVRIYGFNAPGLTITSIPAARTCTVTRVESLRFTYGGPIALVTDCAGAVHLEGLQTQPVITPAITDSGLAIRRSVQVTVHGAMIECGVAAEKSTFAITDSILIGRSTAATDIRVPSTPGLTAKDSDLEIAGTSIRGGDWGWTLWGIELASPAVFLEGSNASIAGASVSLRAGAEQNTVPGMTAMWVDRGVAYVAPTVIVVPSGSALPYWTSATGRVVSVEQPSLSATSTAPGGSIVTDVFGRASSIGALVLGVPGPRQPVQNGALWIDPTSLSYAGIFALASSRHRIAAIPVPADGKLHGVAVAMQAIELYASTLSISAPATIVLY
;
A
#
# COMPACT_ATOMS: atom_id res chain seq x y z
N MET A 1 3.22 16.23 -49.57
CA MET A 1 3.68 16.41 -48.17
C MET A 1 2.82 15.61 -47.18
N LYS A 2 2.84 14.26 -47.23
CA LYS A 2 1.94 13.41 -46.43
C LYS A 2 2.58 12.12 -45.85
N SER A 3 3.91 12.02 -45.75
CA SER A 3 4.52 10.74 -45.33
C SER A 3 5.76 10.82 -44.43
N LEU A 4 5.91 11.87 -43.59
CA LEU A 4 7.09 12.02 -42.73
C LEU A 4 6.86 11.85 -41.21
N HIS A 5 5.68 11.41 -40.74
CA HIS A 5 5.36 11.38 -39.30
C HIS A 5 5.38 10.01 -38.60
N ASN A 6 5.75 8.90 -39.27
CA ASN A 6 5.58 7.55 -38.70
C ASN A 6 6.84 6.68 -38.55
N ARG A 7 8.05 7.25 -38.57
CA ARG A 7 9.31 6.47 -38.49
C ARG A 7 10.24 6.83 -37.32
N LEU A 8 9.69 7.27 -36.20
CA LEU A 8 10.45 7.57 -34.98
C LEU A 8 10.00 6.76 -33.76
N ALA A 9 9.45 5.56 -33.99
CA ALA A 9 9.47 4.49 -32.98
C ALA A 9 10.88 3.86 -32.96
N ARG A 10 11.88 4.63 -32.49
CA ARG A 10 13.19 4.08 -32.15
C ARG A 10 12.98 3.22 -30.91
N PHE A 11 13.02 1.90 -31.11
CA PHE A 11 13.22 0.92 -30.06
C PHE A 11 14.45 1.34 -29.23
N VAL A 12 14.21 1.89 -28.04
CA VAL A 12 15.26 2.01 -27.03
C VAL A 12 15.48 0.60 -26.53
N PHE A 13 16.54 -0.03 -27.04
CA PHE A 13 17.04 -1.30 -26.56
C PHE A 13 17.67 -1.02 -25.18
N VAL A 14 16.89 -1.22 -24.12
CA VAL A 14 17.38 -1.16 -22.73
C VAL A 14 18.42 -2.27 -22.59
N SER A 15 19.69 -1.89 -22.57
CA SER A 15 20.79 -2.80 -22.23
C SER A 15 20.70 -3.01 -20.71
N LEU A 16 19.88 -3.99 -20.31
CA LEU A 16 19.82 -4.43 -18.91
C LEU A 16 21.22 -4.91 -18.51
N PHE A 17 21.83 -4.22 -17.56
CA PHE A 17 23.01 -4.72 -16.87
C PHE A 17 22.68 -6.09 -16.30
N ALA A 18 23.35 -7.12 -16.83
CA ALA A 18 23.31 -8.47 -16.31
C ALA A 18 24.08 -8.49 -14.98
N THR A 19 23.47 -7.97 -13.92
CA THR A 19 23.79 -8.48 -12.59
C THR A 19 23.61 -10.00 -12.66
N PRO A 20 24.51 -10.80 -12.08
CA PRO A 20 24.31 -12.24 -12.03
C PRO A 20 23.00 -12.46 -11.28
N ILE A 21 21.95 -12.72 -12.05
CA ILE A 21 20.68 -13.22 -11.55
C ILE A 21 21.07 -14.58 -11.00
N ALA A 22 21.37 -14.63 -9.69
CA ALA A 22 21.41 -15.90 -8.98
C ALA A 22 20.14 -16.63 -9.41
N ALA A 23 20.28 -17.88 -9.84
CA ALA A 23 19.19 -18.62 -10.46
C ALA A 23 17.94 -18.55 -9.58
N GLN A 24 16.98 -17.72 -10.01
CA GLN A 24 15.75 -17.51 -9.27
C GLN A 24 14.96 -18.80 -9.35
N ARG A 25 14.78 -19.46 -8.21
CA ARG A 25 14.00 -20.69 -8.13
C ARG A 25 12.58 -20.34 -7.72
N THR A 26 11.62 -21.04 -8.33
CA THR A 26 10.25 -21.08 -7.86
C THR A 26 10.06 -22.33 -7.02
N TYR A 27 9.54 -22.17 -5.81
CA TYR A 27 9.11 -23.26 -4.95
C TYR A 27 7.59 -23.28 -4.87
N VAL A 28 6.99 -24.47 -5.00
CA VAL A 28 5.56 -24.67 -4.81
C VAL A 28 5.29 -25.03 -3.36
N VAL A 29 4.49 -24.21 -2.69
CA VAL A 29 4.02 -24.46 -1.33
C VAL A 29 2.57 -24.89 -1.39
N ASP A 30 2.26 -26.10 -0.91
CA ASP A 30 0.92 -26.68 -0.95
C ASP A 30 0.65 -27.48 0.32
N ALA A 31 -0.26 -26.97 1.16
CA ALA A 31 -0.69 -27.63 2.38
C ALA A 31 -1.31 -29.03 2.14
N ALA A 32 -1.87 -29.28 0.96
CA ALA A 32 -2.46 -30.58 0.60
C ALA A 32 -1.43 -31.61 0.10
N ASN A 33 -0.17 -31.20 -0.09
CA ASN A 33 0.91 -32.05 -0.61
C ASN A 33 0.57 -32.70 -1.97
N GLY A 34 -0.01 -31.93 -2.90
CA GLY A 34 -0.32 -32.41 -4.24
C GLY A 34 0.93 -32.66 -5.10
N PRO A 35 0.79 -33.26 -6.29
CA PRO A 35 1.90 -33.47 -7.21
C PRO A 35 2.63 -32.17 -7.56
N GLY A 36 3.97 -32.19 -7.48
CA GLY A 36 4.81 -31.02 -7.75
C GLY A 36 5.01 -30.08 -6.56
N THR A 37 4.56 -30.46 -5.37
CA THR A 37 4.83 -29.72 -4.12
C THR A 37 6.30 -29.82 -3.72
N ASP A 38 6.95 -28.68 -3.45
CA ASP A 38 8.26 -28.64 -2.82
C ASP A 38 8.14 -28.62 -1.28
N PHE A 39 7.14 -27.90 -0.75
CA PHE A 39 6.91 -27.74 0.69
C PHE A 39 5.42 -27.79 1.06
N THR A 40 5.10 -28.39 2.21
CA THR A 40 3.75 -28.34 2.79
C THR A 40 3.58 -27.24 3.85
N VAL A 41 4.70 -26.65 4.30
CA VAL A 41 4.74 -25.62 5.35
C VAL A 41 5.39 -24.35 4.79
N LEU A 42 4.67 -23.23 4.84
CA LEU A 42 5.12 -21.95 4.28
C LEU A 42 6.41 -21.44 4.94
N GLN A 43 6.55 -21.59 6.26
CA GLN A 43 7.78 -21.19 6.96
C GLN A 43 9.01 -21.98 6.44
N ALA A 44 8.89 -23.29 6.25
CA ALA A 44 9.99 -24.10 5.73
C ALA A 44 10.43 -23.64 4.33
N ALA A 45 9.49 -23.23 3.48
CA ALA A 45 9.79 -22.66 2.19
C ALA A 45 10.52 -21.31 2.29
N CYS A 46 10.12 -20.43 3.22
CA CYS A 46 10.81 -19.16 3.50
C CYS A 46 12.25 -19.39 3.99
N ASP A 47 12.45 -20.41 4.83
CA ASP A 47 13.75 -20.76 5.37
C ASP A 47 14.69 -21.36 4.30
N ALA A 48 14.14 -22.14 3.37
CA ALA A 48 14.89 -22.74 2.26
C ALA A 48 15.19 -21.77 1.11
N ALA A 49 14.31 -20.81 0.84
CA ALA A 49 14.44 -19.86 -0.25
C ALA A 49 15.66 -18.94 -0.10
N ASN A 50 16.31 -18.58 -1.19
CA ASN A 50 17.34 -17.56 -1.27
C ASN A 50 16.73 -16.21 -1.65
N HIS A 51 17.49 -15.12 -1.47
CA HIS A 51 17.08 -13.82 -1.99
C HIS A 51 16.79 -13.88 -3.48
N GLY A 52 15.66 -13.32 -3.89
CA GLY A 52 15.16 -13.33 -5.26
C GLY A 52 14.23 -14.49 -5.57
N ASP A 53 14.22 -15.57 -4.79
CA ASP A 53 13.35 -16.73 -5.06
C ASP A 53 11.85 -16.39 -4.92
N THR A 54 11.04 -17.18 -5.59
CA THR A 54 9.58 -17.05 -5.60
C THR A 54 8.93 -18.24 -4.93
N LEU A 55 8.03 -18.00 -3.98
CA LEU A 55 7.15 -18.99 -3.37
C LEU A 55 5.77 -18.87 -4.03
N LEU A 56 5.40 -19.87 -4.83
CA LEU A 56 4.06 -20.01 -5.37
C LEU A 56 3.20 -20.78 -4.36
N VAL A 57 2.33 -20.09 -3.64
CA VAL A 57 1.54 -20.67 -2.55
C VAL A 57 0.17 -21.09 -3.06
N LYS A 58 -0.14 -22.38 -2.99
CA LYS A 58 -1.43 -22.96 -3.36
C LYS A 58 -2.49 -22.68 -2.29
N PRO A 59 -3.79 -22.67 -2.67
CA PRO A 59 -4.89 -22.42 -1.74
C PRO A 59 -4.82 -23.35 -0.54
N GLY A 60 -5.01 -22.83 0.66
CA GLY A 60 -4.83 -23.59 1.89
C GLY A 60 -4.68 -22.70 3.12
N ILE A 61 -4.67 -23.34 4.29
CA ILE A 61 -4.44 -22.68 5.58
C ILE A 61 -3.03 -23.01 6.03
N TYR A 62 -2.24 -21.96 6.26
CA TYR A 62 -0.88 -22.02 6.78
C TYR A 62 -0.85 -21.38 8.15
N VAL A 63 0.08 -21.81 9.01
CA VAL A 63 0.31 -21.20 10.32
C VAL A 63 1.19 -19.96 10.19
N GLU A 64 1.40 -19.23 11.30
CA GLU A 64 2.18 -18.00 11.33
C GLU A 64 3.52 -18.13 10.59
N THR A 65 3.88 -17.11 9.82
CA THR A 65 5.07 -17.10 8.98
C THR A 65 5.87 -15.82 9.18
N VAL A 66 7.19 -15.99 9.31
CA VAL A 66 8.17 -14.92 9.42
C VAL A 66 9.10 -14.90 8.22
N VAL A 67 9.07 -13.81 7.47
CA VAL A 67 9.88 -13.57 6.28
C VAL A 67 11.02 -12.61 6.61
N ARG A 68 12.26 -13.08 6.39
CA ARG A 68 13.49 -12.31 6.66
C ARG A 68 14.35 -12.07 5.42
N LYS A 69 13.88 -12.54 4.27
CA LYS A 69 14.61 -12.48 3.00
C LYS A 69 13.79 -11.71 1.99
N GLY A 70 14.46 -10.98 1.11
CA GLY A 70 13.83 -10.44 -0.09
C GLY A 70 13.45 -11.54 -1.06
N ILE A 71 12.28 -12.14 -0.85
CA ILE A 71 11.64 -13.17 -1.67
C ILE A 71 10.27 -12.69 -2.12
N ALA A 72 9.73 -13.31 -3.16
CA ALA A 72 8.35 -13.10 -3.60
C ALA A 72 7.44 -14.21 -3.07
N ILE A 73 6.36 -13.85 -2.37
CA ILE A 73 5.30 -14.77 -1.96
C ILE A 73 4.07 -14.47 -2.80
N VAL A 74 3.74 -15.38 -3.73
CA VAL A 74 2.61 -15.23 -4.65
C VAL A 74 1.51 -16.21 -4.24
N GLY A 75 0.52 -15.71 -3.51
CA GLY A 75 -0.64 -16.49 -3.09
C GLY A 75 -1.64 -16.71 -4.22
N GLN A 76 -2.13 -17.94 -4.37
CA GLN A 76 -3.33 -18.21 -5.17
C GLN A 76 -4.61 -17.84 -4.39
N PRO A 77 -5.76 -17.62 -5.06
CA PRO A 77 -7.00 -17.34 -4.36
C PRO A 77 -7.33 -18.42 -3.31
N GLY A 78 -7.53 -18.01 -2.05
CA GLY A 78 -7.79 -18.93 -0.93
C GLY A 78 -6.56 -19.27 -0.07
N VAL A 79 -5.43 -18.60 -0.25
CA VAL A 79 -4.30 -18.68 0.68
C VAL A 79 -4.58 -17.88 1.95
N ARG A 80 -4.57 -18.57 3.09
CA ARG A 80 -4.79 -18.00 4.42
C ARG A 80 -3.59 -18.28 5.32
N ILE A 81 -3.09 -17.26 6.00
CA ILE A 81 -2.04 -17.39 7.02
C ILE A 81 -2.65 -17.07 8.38
N TYR A 82 -2.62 -18.04 9.28
CA TYR A 82 -3.30 -17.99 10.55
C TYR A 82 -2.32 -17.80 11.70
N GLY A 83 -2.41 -16.68 12.40
CA GLY A 83 -1.66 -16.42 13.62
C GLY A 83 -2.48 -16.74 14.87
N PHE A 84 -2.01 -17.65 15.71
CA PHE A 84 -2.64 -17.87 17.02
C PHE A 84 -2.21 -16.75 17.98
N ASN A 85 -1.02 -16.82 18.58
CA ASN A 85 -0.50 -15.84 19.55
C ASN A 85 0.43 -14.77 18.93
N ALA A 86 0.65 -14.83 17.62
CA ALA A 86 1.52 -13.92 16.87
C ALA A 86 0.76 -13.34 15.66
N PRO A 87 1.27 -12.29 15.01
CA PRO A 87 0.80 -11.90 13.68
C PRO A 87 0.86 -13.11 12.74
N GLY A 88 -0.17 -13.28 11.90
CA GLY A 88 -0.17 -14.35 10.90
C GLY A 88 1.01 -14.19 9.94
N LEU A 89 1.23 -12.96 9.46
CA LEU A 89 2.37 -12.62 8.62
C LEU A 89 3.28 -11.62 9.33
N THR A 90 4.55 -11.98 9.49
CA THR A 90 5.60 -11.05 9.94
C THR A 90 6.68 -10.92 8.88
N ILE A 91 6.96 -9.71 8.41
CA ILE A 91 8.08 -9.40 7.52
C ILE A 91 9.05 -8.54 8.31
N THR A 92 10.29 -8.99 8.46
CA THR A 92 11.26 -8.28 9.28
C THR A 92 12.68 -8.39 8.77
N SER A 93 13.50 -7.38 9.07
CA SER A 93 14.94 -7.44 8.84
C SER A 93 15.29 -7.70 7.37
N ILE A 94 14.46 -7.24 6.43
CA ILE A 94 14.78 -7.32 5.00
C ILE A 94 16.04 -6.48 4.78
N PRO A 95 17.14 -7.08 4.24
CA PRO A 95 18.38 -6.34 4.05
C PRO A 95 18.22 -5.19 3.05
N ALA A 96 19.04 -4.16 3.19
CA ALA A 96 19.12 -3.10 2.19
C ALA A 96 19.38 -3.66 0.79
N ALA A 97 18.83 -3.00 -0.23
CA ALA A 97 18.86 -3.43 -1.63
C ALA A 97 18.18 -4.79 -1.91
N ARG A 98 17.39 -5.31 -0.96
CA ARG A 98 16.50 -6.46 -1.18
C ARG A 98 15.05 -6.02 -1.10
N THR A 99 14.20 -6.73 -1.82
CA THR A 99 12.76 -6.48 -1.87
C THR A 99 12.03 -7.75 -1.50
N CYS A 100 11.10 -7.66 -0.55
CA CYS A 100 10.13 -8.71 -0.27
C CYS A 100 8.78 -8.31 -0.83
N THR A 101 8.16 -9.18 -1.62
CA THR A 101 6.79 -8.97 -2.13
C THR A 101 5.87 -10.05 -1.55
N VAL A 102 4.66 -9.65 -1.15
CA VAL A 102 3.60 -10.57 -0.75
C VAL A 102 2.33 -10.19 -1.50
N THR A 103 1.79 -11.12 -2.26
CA THR A 103 0.66 -10.87 -3.15
C THR A 103 -0.48 -11.85 -2.87
N ARG A 104 -1.71 -11.34 -2.77
CA ARG A 104 -2.96 -12.14 -2.69
C ARG A 104 -2.97 -13.14 -1.54
N VAL A 105 -2.66 -12.65 -0.34
CA VAL A 105 -2.67 -13.43 0.91
C VAL A 105 -3.69 -12.83 1.87
N GLU A 106 -4.45 -13.70 2.53
CA GLU A 106 -5.33 -13.36 3.64
C GLU A 106 -4.61 -13.69 4.96
N SER A 107 -4.38 -12.69 5.80
CA SER A 107 -3.80 -12.87 7.14
C SER A 107 -4.91 -12.82 8.18
N LEU A 108 -4.97 -13.85 9.02
CA LEU A 108 -5.97 -14.06 10.05
C LEU A 108 -5.30 -14.11 11.42
N ARG A 109 -6.02 -13.67 12.46
CA ARG A 109 -5.52 -13.77 13.84
C ARG A 109 -6.59 -14.08 14.87
N PHE A 110 -6.26 -14.95 15.82
CA PHE A 110 -7.18 -15.43 16.87
C PHE A 110 -7.03 -14.73 18.23
N THR A 111 -5.88 -14.12 18.53
CA THR A 111 -5.56 -13.68 19.91
C THR A 111 -5.71 -12.18 20.16
N TYR A 112 -5.73 -11.84 21.45
CA TYR A 112 -5.68 -10.52 22.05
C TYR A 112 -4.34 -9.78 21.82
N GLY A 113 -4.44 -8.47 21.58
CA GLY A 113 -3.34 -7.50 21.50
C GLY A 113 -2.47 -7.65 20.26
N GLY A 114 -1.80 -6.59 19.79
CA GLY A 114 -0.89 -6.62 18.64
C GLY A 114 -1.57 -6.66 17.26
N PRO A 115 -0.80 -6.62 16.16
CA PRO A 115 -1.33 -6.54 14.81
C PRO A 115 -1.67 -7.91 14.18
N ILE A 116 -2.48 -7.94 13.12
CA ILE A 116 -2.75 -9.16 12.33
C ILE A 116 -1.56 -9.48 11.40
N ALA A 117 -1.00 -8.47 10.75
CA ALA A 117 0.22 -8.52 9.97
C ALA A 117 1.23 -7.46 10.45
N LEU A 118 2.52 -7.78 10.42
CA LEU A 118 3.58 -6.91 10.94
C LEU A 118 4.72 -6.77 9.92
N VAL A 119 5.07 -5.53 9.57
CA VAL A 119 6.30 -5.18 8.87
C VAL A 119 7.19 -4.40 9.84
N THR A 120 8.38 -4.91 10.17
CA THR A 120 9.24 -4.27 11.18
C THR A 120 10.73 -4.36 10.88
N ASP A 121 11.46 -3.27 11.09
CA ASP A 121 12.93 -3.24 11.00
C ASP A 121 13.47 -3.61 9.61
N CYS A 122 12.76 -3.20 8.55
CA CYS A 122 13.17 -3.48 7.18
C CYS A 122 14.03 -2.33 6.62
N ALA A 123 15.29 -2.63 6.31
CA ALA A 123 16.19 -1.74 5.58
C ALA A 123 16.04 -1.86 4.06
N GLY A 124 15.49 -2.98 3.59
CA GLY A 124 15.05 -3.19 2.22
C GLY A 124 13.56 -2.85 2.02
N ALA A 125 13.13 -2.92 0.77
CA ALA A 125 11.76 -2.64 0.38
C ALA A 125 10.81 -3.80 0.74
N VAL A 126 9.60 -3.45 1.15
CA VAL A 126 8.49 -4.39 1.32
C VAL A 126 7.32 -3.94 0.48
N HIS A 127 6.75 -4.84 -0.29
CA HIS A 127 5.56 -4.60 -1.09
C HIS A 127 4.46 -5.60 -0.74
N LEU A 128 3.28 -5.09 -0.40
CA LEU A 128 2.11 -5.85 -0.03
C LEU A 128 1.01 -5.55 -1.06
N GLU A 129 0.61 -6.56 -1.82
CA GLU A 129 -0.43 -6.42 -2.83
C GLU A 129 -1.62 -7.34 -2.54
N GLY A 130 -2.83 -6.81 -2.53
CA GLY A 130 -4.02 -7.63 -2.31
C GLY A 130 -4.01 -8.32 -0.94
N LEU A 131 -3.30 -7.72 0.03
CA LEU A 131 -3.30 -8.21 1.41
C LEU A 131 -4.69 -7.99 2.00
N GLN A 132 -5.24 -9.05 2.57
CA GLN A 132 -6.47 -8.97 3.35
C GLN A 132 -6.13 -9.26 4.81
N THR A 133 -6.61 -8.44 5.74
CA THR A 133 -6.49 -8.73 7.18
C THR A 133 -7.86 -8.82 7.79
N GLN A 134 -8.16 -9.94 8.43
CA GLN A 134 -9.43 -10.16 9.10
C GLN A 134 -9.21 -10.73 10.51
N PRO A 135 -9.83 -10.14 11.54
CA PRO A 135 -9.84 -10.73 12.87
C PRO A 135 -10.75 -11.96 12.88
N VAL A 136 -10.31 -13.05 13.50
CA VAL A 136 -11.09 -14.31 13.55
C VAL A 136 -12.19 -14.24 14.61
N ILE A 137 -11.94 -13.52 15.70
CA ILE A 137 -12.90 -13.29 16.77
C ILE A 137 -13.51 -11.90 16.63
N THR A 138 -14.83 -11.82 16.81
CA THR A 138 -15.56 -10.57 16.95
C THR A 138 -16.05 -10.43 18.40
N PRO A 139 -15.63 -9.36 19.10
CA PRO A 139 -14.83 -8.25 18.60
C PRO A 139 -13.35 -8.55 18.50
N ALA A 140 -12.73 -7.88 17.53
CA ALA A 140 -11.30 -7.91 17.33
C ALA A 140 -10.60 -7.18 18.48
N ILE A 141 -9.78 -7.86 19.26
CA ILE A 141 -8.97 -7.23 20.31
C ILE A 141 -7.56 -7.02 19.79
N THR A 142 -7.42 -6.70 18.50
CA THR A 142 -6.14 -6.40 17.86
C THR A 142 -5.86 -4.91 17.98
N ASP A 143 -4.57 -4.53 17.90
CA ASP A 143 -4.18 -3.11 17.91
C ASP A 143 -4.31 -2.50 16.50
N SER A 144 -4.11 -3.34 15.47
CA SER A 144 -4.20 -2.95 14.06
C SER A 144 -4.36 -4.18 13.16
N GLY A 145 -4.86 -4.00 11.94
CA GLY A 145 -4.77 -5.01 10.89
C GLY A 145 -3.34 -5.16 10.40
N LEU A 146 -2.71 -4.04 10.07
CA LEU A 146 -1.32 -3.98 9.62
C LEU A 146 -0.52 -2.99 10.46
N ALA A 147 0.57 -3.45 11.06
CA ALA A 147 1.56 -2.58 11.69
C ALA A 147 2.81 -2.44 10.84
N ILE A 148 3.31 -1.21 10.71
CA ILE A 148 4.55 -0.88 9.98
C ILE A 148 5.47 -0.13 10.94
N ARG A 149 6.63 -0.70 11.28
CA ARG A 149 7.54 -0.13 12.29
C ARG A 149 8.95 -0.05 11.76
N ARG A 150 9.62 1.09 11.95
CA ARG A 150 11.07 1.27 11.68
C ARG A 150 11.49 0.70 10.31
N SER A 151 10.68 0.97 9.29
CA SER A 151 10.87 0.40 7.95
C SER A 151 11.01 1.51 6.92
N VAL A 152 12.06 1.42 6.10
CA VAL A 152 12.48 2.53 5.22
C VAL A 152 11.65 2.64 3.94
N GLN A 153 10.97 1.58 3.54
CA GLN A 153 10.17 1.55 2.34
C GLN A 153 9.13 0.43 2.39
N VAL A 154 7.87 0.80 2.62
CA VAL A 154 6.74 -0.14 2.52
C VAL A 154 5.71 0.39 1.53
N THR A 155 5.28 -0.44 0.60
CA THR A 155 4.19 -0.10 -0.32
C THR A 155 3.04 -1.08 -0.11
N VAL A 156 1.83 -0.56 -0.03
CA VAL A 156 0.59 -1.33 0.11
C VAL A 156 -0.30 -0.97 -1.08
N HIS A 157 -0.73 -1.96 -1.84
CA HIS A 157 -1.54 -1.77 -3.04
C HIS A 157 -2.71 -2.75 -3.08
N GLY A 158 -3.90 -2.29 -3.47
CA GLY A 158 -5.05 -3.19 -3.66
C GLY A 158 -5.50 -3.93 -2.39
N ALA A 159 -5.15 -3.44 -1.19
CA ALA A 159 -5.33 -4.17 0.05
C ALA A 159 -6.68 -3.87 0.72
N MET A 160 -7.18 -4.81 1.52
CA MET A 160 -8.32 -4.62 2.41
C MET A 160 -7.90 -4.90 3.85
N ILE A 161 -7.72 -3.84 4.63
CA ILE A 161 -7.16 -3.92 5.99
C ILE A 161 -8.25 -3.57 7.00
N GLU A 162 -8.79 -4.57 7.69
CA GLU A 162 -9.64 -4.37 8.86
C GLU A 162 -8.81 -4.11 10.12
N CYS A 163 -9.39 -3.42 11.09
CA CYS A 163 -8.71 -2.90 12.30
C CYS A 163 -7.65 -1.82 12.00
N GLY A 164 -7.63 -1.26 10.80
CA GLY A 164 -6.78 -0.14 10.42
C GLY A 164 -5.28 -0.45 10.29
N VAL A 165 -4.52 0.59 9.93
CA VAL A 165 -3.06 0.53 9.77
C VAL A 165 -2.40 1.39 10.85
N ALA A 166 -1.39 0.85 11.53
CA ALA A 166 -0.59 1.59 12.51
C ALA A 166 0.88 1.64 12.07
N ALA A 167 1.38 2.84 11.77
CA ALA A 167 2.75 3.07 11.34
C ALA A 167 3.55 3.90 12.37
N GLU A 168 4.79 3.51 12.63
CA GLU A 168 5.73 4.25 13.48
C GLU A 168 7.12 4.32 12.83
N LYS A 169 7.72 5.51 12.76
CA LYS A 169 9.10 5.73 12.30
C LYS A 169 9.37 5.04 10.96
N SER A 170 8.42 5.19 10.03
CA SER A 170 8.44 4.45 8.78
C SER A 170 8.16 5.36 7.60
N THR A 171 8.55 4.88 6.42
CA THR A 171 8.27 5.54 5.16
C THR A 171 7.46 4.58 4.30
N PHE A 172 6.22 4.95 3.98
CA PHE A 172 5.31 4.04 3.29
C PHE A 172 4.33 4.72 2.32
N ALA A 173 3.82 3.95 1.36
CA ALA A 173 2.75 4.39 0.47
C ALA A 173 1.57 3.41 0.50
N ILE A 174 0.35 3.93 0.48
CA ILE A 174 -0.88 3.13 0.38
C ILE A 174 -1.65 3.57 -0.86
N THR A 175 -1.90 2.63 -1.76
CA THR A 175 -2.59 2.89 -3.02
C THR A 175 -3.75 1.92 -3.25
N ASP A 176 -4.83 2.41 -3.84
CA ASP A 176 -5.96 1.60 -4.30
C ASP A 176 -6.48 0.60 -3.24
N SER A 177 -6.50 1.01 -1.97
CA SER A 177 -6.78 0.13 -0.83
C SER A 177 -8.03 0.56 -0.06
N ILE A 178 -8.53 -0.32 0.81
CA ILE A 178 -9.62 -0.07 1.74
C ILE A 178 -9.11 -0.31 3.16
N LEU A 179 -9.12 0.72 3.99
CA LEU A 179 -8.70 0.65 5.39
C LEU A 179 -9.91 0.93 6.29
N ILE A 180 -10.21 0.00 7.19
CA ILE A 180 -11.34 0.11 8.11
C ILE A 180 -10.80 0.03 9.53
N GLY A 181 -10.88 1.14 10.25
CA GLY A 181 -10.58 1.20 11.68
C GLY A 181 -11.52 0.29 12.46
N ARG A 182 -11.04 -0.23 13.59
CA ARG A 182 -11.85 -1.09 14.44
C ARG A 182 -12.95 -0.27 15.12
N SER A 183 -14.21 -0.64 14.92
CA SER A 183 -15.33 -0.10 15.72
C SER A 183 -15.32 -0.66 17.14
N THR A 184 -15.77 0.15 18.08
CA THR A 184 -16.05 -0.32 19.45
C THR A 184 -17.07 -1.44 19.37
N ALA A 185 -16.88 -2.49 20.15
CA ALA A 185 -17.87 -3.55 20.25
C ALA A 185 -18.52 -3.56 21.62
N ALA A 186 -19.82 -3.87 21.62
CA ALA A 186 -20.60 -4.10 22.83
C ALA A 186 -20.21 -5.44 23.45
N THR A 187 -19.05 -5.48 24.10
CA THR A 187 -18.58 -6.64 24.88
C THR A 187 -18.17 -6.25 26.28
N ASP A 188 -18.03 -7.27 27.13
CA ASP A 188 -17.59 -7.11 28.53
C ASP A 188 -16.17 -6.54 28.66
N ILE A 189 -15.37 -6.59 27.60
CA ILE A 189 -14.00 -6.05 27.56
C ILE A 189 -14.04 -4.65 26.94
N ARG A 190 -13.33 -3.70 27.56
CA ARG A 190 -13.15 -2.34 27.02
C ARG A 190 -12.25 -2.40 25.79
N VAL A 191 -12.84 -2.23 24.61
CA VAL A 191 -12.16 -2.28 23.33
C VAL A 191 -12.41 -0.97 22.60
N PRO A 192 -11.48 0.01 22.68
CA PRO A 192 -11.71 1.34 22.09
C PRO A 192 -11.78 1.25 20.57
N SER A 193 -12.48 2.20 19.95
CA SER A 193 -12.39 2.37 18.50
C SER A 193 -10.95 2.73 18.10
N THR A 194 -10.58 2.47 16.85
CA THR A 194 -9.27 2.85 16.31
C THR A 194 -9.40 3.59 14.98
N PRO A 195 -8.47 4.49 14.65
CA PRO A 195 -8.44 5.10 13.32
C PRO A 195 -8.24 4.06 12.21
N GLY A 196 -8.70 4.38 10.99
CA GLY A 196 -8.39 3.56 9.82
C GLY A 196 -6.90 3.61 9.46
N LEU A 197 -6.25 4.73 9.75
CA LEU A 197 -4.81 4.91 9.62
C LEU A 197 -4.27 5.76 10.77
N THR A 198 -3.26 5.24 11.46
CA THR A 198 -2.46 5.95 12.46
C THR A 198 -1.01 5.99 11.99
N ALA A 199 -0.41 7.18 11.93
CA ALA A 199 1.00 7.33 11.56
C ALA A 199 1.74 8.22 12.56
N LYS A 200 2.79 7.67 13.17
CA LYS A 200 3.65 8.35 14.14
C LYS A 200 5.07 8.52 13.61
N ASP A 201 5.58 9.74 13.66
CA ASP A 201 6.94 10.10 13.22
C ASP A 201 7.29 9.46 11.86
N SER A 202 6.34 9.49 10.91
CA SER A 202 6.41 8.76 9.64
C SER A 202 6.22 9.67 8.44
N ASP A 203 6.73 9.25 7.28
CA ASP A 203 6.46 9.89 5.99
C ASP A 203 5.58 8.97 5.14
N LEU A 204 4.46 9.48 4.64
CA LEU A 204 3.53 8.65 3.88
C LEU A 204 2.90 9.31 2.66
N GLU A 205 2.53 8.48 1.69
CA GLU A 205 1.78 8.86 0.50
C GLU A 205 0.53 7.99 0.34
N ILE A 206 -0.61 8.61 0.05
CA ILE A 206 -1.90 7.94 -0.08
C ILE A 206 -2.52 8.33 -1.43
N ALA A 207 -2.90 7.33 -2.22
CA ALA A 207 -3.70 7.54 -3.43
C ALA A 207 -4.76 6.46 -3.62
N GLY A 208 -5.87 6.81 -4.27
CA GLY A 208 -6.96 5.86 -4.58
C GLY A 208 -7.53 5.05 -3.41
N THR A 209 -7.33 5.50 -2.17
CA THR A 209 -7.60 4.70 -0.97
C THR A 209 -8.83 5.20 -0.24
N SER A 210 -9.70 4.28 0.18
CA SER A 210 -10.82 4.55 1.08
C SER A 210 -10.42 4.25 2.53
N ILE A 211 -10.51 5.24 3.41
CA ILE A 211 -10.13 5.12 4.82
C ILE A 211 -11.33 5.49 5.67
N ARG A 212 -11.77 4.55 6.51
CA ARG A 212 -12.85 4.75 7.49
C ARG A 212 -12.33 4.57 8.91
N GLY A 213 -12.65 5.51 9.80
CA GLY A 213 -12.38 5.37 11.24
C GLY A 213 -13.35 4.39 11.91
N GLY A 214 -12.93 3.82 13.04
CA GLY A 214 -13.80 2.94 13.84
C GLY A 214 -14.98 3.68 14.45
N ASP A 215 -16.15 3.04 14.46
CA ASP A 215 -17.36 3.60 15.06
C ASP A 215 -17.28 3.55 16.59
N TRP A 216 -18.04 4.45 17.23
CA TRP A 216 -18.18 4.49 18.68
C TRP A 216 -19.04 3.32 19.18
N GLY A 217 -19.07 3.10 20.49
CA GLY A 217 -19.98 2.11 21.07
C GLY A 217 -20.08 2.20 22.58
N TRP A 218 -21.08 1.50 23.12
CA TRP A 218 -21.23 1.32 24.55
C TRP A 218 -20.36 0.16 25.02
N THR A 219 -19.57 0.42 26.06
CA THR A 219 -18.86 -0.62 26.82
C THR A 219 -19.42 -0.66 28.24
N LEU A 220 -19.09 -1.70 29.01
CA LEU A 220 -19.42 -1.75 30.45
C LEU A 220 -18.88 -0.55 31.24
N TRP A 221 -17.89 0.17 30.70
CA TRP A 221 -17.18 1.27 31.35
C TRP A 221 -17.59 2.65 30.84
N GLY A 222 -18.60 2.72 29.97
CA GLY A 222 -19.11 3.96 29.39
C GLY A 222 -19.03 4.00 27.86
N ILE A 223 -19.18 5.21 27.34
CA ILE A 223 -19.14 5.50 25.90
C ILE A 223 -17.68 5.58 25.45
N GLU A 224 -17.27 4.70 24.54
CA GLU A 224 -16.04 4.89 23.78
C GLU A 224 -16.37 5.72 22.55
N LEU A 225 -15.56 6.76 22.29
CA LEU A 225 -15.78 7.66 21.17
C LEU A 225 -15.44 6.99 19.83
N ALA A 226 -15.99 7.54 18.75
CA ALA A 226 -15.58 7.17 17.40
C ALA A 226 -14.13 7.61 17.15
N SER A 227 -13.52 7.06 16.12
CA SER A 227 -12.17 7.41 15.71
C SER A 227 -12.16 8.19 14.38
N PRO A 228 -11.17 9.06 14.14
CA PRO A 228 -10.96 9.66 12.83
C PRO A 228 -10.60 8.59 11.78
N ALA A 229 -10.71 8.91 10.50
CA ALA A 229 -10.16 8.08 9.45
C ALA A 229 -8.63 8.03 9.54
N VAL A 230 -8.01 9.21 9.69
CA VAL A 230 -6.56 9.39 9.70
C VAL A 230 -6.12 10.14 10.95
N PHE A 231 -5.13 9.61 11.66
CA PHE A 231 -4.48 10.25 12.79
C PHE A 231 -2.96 10.35 12.54
N LEU A 232 -2.44 11.57 12.53
CA LEU A 232 -1.01 11.86 12.29
C LEU A 232 -0.37 12.49 13.53
N GLU A 233 0.69 11.87 14.04
CA GLU A 233 1.48 12.35 15.18
C GLU A 233 2.96 12.48 14.77
N GLY A 234 3.40 13.68 14.40
CA GLY A 234 4.79 13.93 13.99
C GLY A 234 5.09 13.46 12.57
N SER A 235 4.05 13.29 11.75
CA SER A 235 4.13 12.66 10.44
C SER A 235 3.87 13.64 9.30
N ASN A 236 4.50 13.41 8.15
CA ASN A 236 4.20 14.12 6.91
C ASN A 236 3.40 13.21 5.98
N ALA A 237 2.22 13.65 5.55
CA ALA A 237 1.36 12.89 4.67
C ALA A 237 1.10 13.64 3.36
N SER A 238 1.16 12.91 2.25
CA SER A 238 0.71 13.36 0.94
C SER A 238 -0.54 12.56 0.55
N ILE A 239 -1.69 13.20 0.43
CA ILE A 239 -2.98 12.53 0.20
C ILE A 239 -3.58 13.08 -1.09
N ALA A 240 -3.57 12.27 -2.14
CA ALA A 240 -3.92 12.72 -3.50
C ALA A 240 -4.80 11.72 -4.25
N GLY A 241 -5.62 12.24 -5.17
CA GLY A 241 -6.44 11.44 -6.08
C GLY A 241 -7.93 11.50 -5.76
N ALA A 242 -8.74 11.56 -6.82
CA ALA A 242 -10.19 11.77 -6.72
C ALA A 242 -10.94 10.58 -6.11
N SER A 243 -10.35 9.39 -6.10
CA SER A 243 -10.89 8.18 -5.48
C SER A 243 -10.54 8.06 -3.99
N VAL A 244 -9.76 8.99 -3.42
CA VAL A 244 -9.47 8.97 -1.98
C VAL A 244 -10.68 9.47 -1.21
N SER A 245 -11.11 8.71 -0.21
CA SER A 245 -12.13 9.15 0.75
C SER A 245 -11.68 8.90 2.18
N LEU A 246 -11.83 9.91 3.03
CA LEU A 246 -11.51 9.89 4.45
C LEU A 246 -12.82 10.07 5.22
N ARG A 247 -13.32 9.03 5.88
CA ARG A 247 -14.58 9.06 6.61
C ARG A 247 -14.35 8.79 8.10
N ALA A 248 -14.71 9.73 8.95
CA ALA A 248 -14.73 9.50 10.39
C ALA A 248 -15.64 8.32 10.75
N GLY A 249 -15.32 7.60 11.81
CA GLY A 249 -16.26 6.64 12.39
C GLY A 249 -17.55 7.33 12.82
N ALA A 250 -18.66 6.60 12.74
CA ALA A 250 -20.00 7.13 13.04
C ALA A 250 -20.94 6.01 13.49
N GLU A 251 -21.88 6.32 14.41
CA GLU A 251 -23.29 5.95 14.17
C GLU A 251 -24.33 6.61 15.12
N GLN A 252 -25.59 6.55 14.72
CA GLN A 252 -26.85 6.94 15.39
C GLN A 252 -26.86 8.18 16.31
N ASN A 253 -27.06 9.35 15.67
CA ASN A 253 -27.82 10.53 16.11
C ASN A 253 -27.49 11.25 17.43
N THR A 254 -26.55 10.79 18.27
CA THR A 254 -26.48 11.29 19.67
C THR A 254 -25.09 11.63 20.22
N VAL A 255 -24.00 11.39 19.48
CA VAL A 255 -22.63 11.58 20.01
C VAL A 255 -21.98 12.83 19.40
N PRO A 256 -21.09 13.54 20.14
CA PRO A 256 -20.25 14.60 19.59
C PRO A 256 -19.58 14.16 18.29
N GLY A 257 -19.60 15.05 17.29
CA GLY A 257 -19.02 14.77 15.98
C GLY A 257 -17.53 14.42 16.06
N MET A 258 -17.08 13.55 15.15
CA MET A 258 -15.68 13.17 15.00
C MET A 258 -15.13 13.73 13.69
N THR A 259 -13.94 14.31 13.76
CA THR A 259 -13.24 14.77 12.56
C THR A 259 -12.79 13.60 11.70
N ALA A 260 -12.71 13.76 10.38
CA ALA A 260 -12.22 12.70 9.52
C ALA A 260 -10.69 12.57 9.57
N MET A 261 -9.99 13.68 9.78
CA MET A 261 -8.53 13.67 9.89
C MET A 261 -8.05 14.55 11.03
N TRP A 262 -7.18 13.97 11.87
CA TRP A 262 -6.52 14.63 12.98
C TRP A 262 -5.02 14.73 12.69
N VAL A 263 -4.48 15.97 12.70
CA VAL A 263 -3.03 16.23 12.58
C VAL A 263 -2.52 16.87 13.87
N ASP A 264 -1.89 16.06 14.73
CA ASP A 264 -1.33 16.55 15.99
C ASP A 264 0.03 17.22 15.79
N ARG A 265 0.94 16.57 15.08
CA ARG A 265 2.25 17.13 14.71
C ARG A 265 2.56 16.76 13.27
N GLY A 266 3.28 17.63 12.55
CA GLY A 266 3.66 17.41 11.15
C GLY A 266 2.70 18.09 10.16
N VAL A 267 2.74 17.66 8.88
CA VAL A 267 2.04 18.33 7.79
C VAL A 267 1.28 17.31 6.92
N ALA A 268 -0.02 17.53 6.73
CA ALA A 268 -0.82 16.81 5.75
C ALA A 268 -1.04 17.69 4.50
N TYR A 269 -0.47 17.28 3.37
CA TYR A 269 -0.74 17.83 2.05
C TYR A 269 -1.93 17.08 1.45
N VAL A 270 -3.07 17.75 1.32
CA VAL A 270 -4.33 17.12 0.89
C VAL A 270 -4.77 17.73 -0.43
N ALA A 271 -4.96 16.90 -1.44
CA ALA A 271 -5.49 17.36 -2.72
C ALA A 271 -6.94 17.83 -2.57
N PRO A 272 -7.37 18.90 -3.26
CA PRO A 272 -8.75 19.37 -3.23
C PRO A 272 -9.79 18.32 -3.69
N THR A 273 -9.34 17.29 -4.40
CA THR A 273 -10.18 16.19 -4.90
C THR A 273 -10.43 15.10 -3.87
N VAL A 274 -9.76 15.12 -2.71
CA VAL A 274 -9.96 14.15 -1.63
C VAL A 274 -11.30 14.41 -0.95
N ILE A 275 -12.14 13.38 -0.83
CA ILE A 275 -13.43 13.48 -0.15
C ILE A 275 -13.21 13.30 1.35
N VAL A 276 -13.51 14.32 2.14
CA VAL A 276 -13.32 14.29 3.60
C VAL A 276 -14.67 14.42 4.30
N VAL A 277 -15.11 13.35 4.97
CA VAL A 277 -16.44 13.23 5.57
C VAL A 277 -16.32 13.10 7.09
N PRO A 278 -16.45 14.20 7.85
CA PRO A 278 -16.57 14.12 9.31
C PRO A 278 -17.90 13.49 9.71
N SER A 279 -18.06 13.15 10.99
CA SER A 279 -19.35 12.72 11.55
C SER A 279 -20.02 13.85 12.35
N GLY A 280 -21.36 13.89 12.31
CA GLY A 280 -22.15 14.92 12.98
C GLY A 280 -21.82 16.33 12.47
N SER A 281 -21.65 17.27 13.40
CA SER A 281 -21.30 18.67 13.13
C SER A 281 -19.80 18.98 13.22
N ALA A 282 -18.94 17.95 13.28
CA ALA A 282 -17.50 18.16 13.39
C ALA A 282 -16.91 18.77 12.12
N LEU A 283 -15.79 19.47 12.30
CA LEU A 283 -14.98 19.96 11.18
C LEU A 283 -14.33 18.78 10.43
N PRO A 284 -14.11 18.89 9.11
CA PRO A 284 -13.42 17.85 8.33
C PRO A 284 -12.01 17.53 8.83
N TYR A 285 -11.34 18.54 9.40
CA TYR A 285 -9.98 18.45 9.92
C TYR A 285 -9.92 18.99 11.35
N TRP A 286 -9.07 18.38 12.17
CA TRP A 286 -8.57 18.97 13.41
C TRP A 286 -7.05 19.05 13.36
N THR A 287 -6.50 20.16 13.84
CA THR A 287 -5.05 20.35 13.95
C THR A 287 -4.70 20.87 15.34
N SER A 288 -3.62 20.36 15.93
CA SER A 288 -3.04 21.00 17.12
C SER A 288 -2.31 22.29 16.74
N ALA A 289 -1.74 23.00 17.72
CA ALA A 289 -0.89 24.18 17.48
C ALA A 289 0.34 23.90 16.59
N THR A 290 0.78 22.64 16.51
CA THR A 290 1.97 22.20 15.76
C THR A 290 1.67 21.35 14.53
N GLY A 291 0.39 21.04 14.30
CA GLY A 291 -0.07 20.32 13.12
C GLY A 291 -0.54 21.28 12.03
N ARG A 292 -0.41 20.88 10.76
CA ARG A 292 -0.88 21.70 9.63
C ARG A 292 -1.51 20.84 8.55
N VAL A 293 -2.62 21.34 7.98
CA VAL A 293 -3.20 20.82 6.74
C VAL A 293 -2.98 21.85 5.63
N VAL A 294 -2.42 21.41 4.51
CA VAL A 294 -2.14 22.24 3.34
C VAL A 294 -2.91 21.68 2.16
N SER A 295 -3.82 22.48 1.59
CA SER A 295 -4.47 22.11 0.34
C SER A 295 -3.51 22.32 -0.83
N VAL A 296 -3.19 21.26 -1.55
CA VAL A 296 -2.28 21.33 -2.71
C VAL A 296 -2.69 20.33 -3.78
N GLU A 297 -2.83 20.78 -5.03
CA GLU A 297 -3.05 19.86 -6.15
C GLU A 297 -1.80 19.00 -6.39
N GLN A 298 -1.96 17.69 -6.38
CA GLN A 298 -0.92 16.69 -6.64
C GLN A 298 -1.40 15.71 -7.69
N PRO A 299 -0.50 15.22 -8.57
CA PRO A 299 -0.86 14.15 -9.49
C PRO A 299 -1.15 12.87 -8.72
N SER A 300 -2.06 12.05 -9.24
CA SER A 300 -2.33 10.71 -8.72
C SER A 300 -2.25 9.69 -9.84
N LEU A 301 -1.82 8.49 -9.50
CA LEU A 301 -1.72 7.36 -10.41
C LEU A 301 -2.38 6.16 -9.72
N SER A 302 -3.28 5.49 -10.44
CA SER A 302 -3.68 4.12 -10.13
C SER A 302 -3.23 3.20 -11.27
N ALA A 303 -2.98 1.94 -10.96
CA ALA A 303 -2.61 0.95 -11.95
C ALA A 303 -3.26 -0.40 -11.64
N THR A 304 -3.58 -1.17 -12.67
CA THR A 304 -4.10 -2.53 -12.52
C THR A 304 -2.99 -3.55 -12.71
N SER A 305 -2.87 -4.49 -11.78
CA SER A 305 -2.04 -5.68 -11.96
C SER A 305 -2.56 -6.55 -13.10
N THR A 306 -1.66 -7.28 -13.75
CA THR A 306 -1.99 -8.14 -14.88
C THR A 306 -1.02 -9.32 -14.97
N ALA A 307 -1.46 -10.39 -15.61
CA ALA A 307 -0.61 -11.53 -15.91
C ALA A 307 0.37 -11.23 -17.05
N PRO A 308 1.51 -11.93 -17.13
CA PRO A 308 2.36 -11.90 -18.31
C PRO A 308 1.54 -12.13 -19.60
N GLY A 309 1.74 -11.26 -20.60
CA GLY A 309 0.96 -11.23 -21.85
C GLY A 309 -0.26 -10.30 -21.81
N GLY A 310 -0.61 -9.76 -20.64
CA GLY A 310 -1.67 -8.77 -20.47
C GLY A 310 -1.22 -7.33 -20.75
N SER A 311 -1.96 -6.37 -20.20
CA SER A 311 -1.60 -4.95 -20.22
C SER A 311 -1.89 -4.31 -18.89
N ILE A 312 -0.92 -3.57 -18.38
CA ILE A 312 -1.09 -2.72 -17.20
C ILE A 312 -1.85 -1.49 -17.67
N VAL A 313 -3.05 -1.29 -17.14
CA VAL A 313 -3.83 -0.07 -17.39
C VAL A 313 -3.54 0.90 -16.25
N THR A 314 -3.16 2.13 -16.61
CA THR A 314 -2.89 3.19 -15.65
C THR A 314 -3.85 4.35 -15.86
N ASP A 315 -4.41 4.86 -14.77
CA ASP A 315 -5.17 6.11 -14.75
C ASP A 315 -4.34 7.20 -14.08
N VAL A 316 -3.93 8.19 -14.88
CA VAL A 316 -3.18 9.36 -14.42
C VAL A 316 -4.12 10.54 -14.26
N PHE A 317 -4.13 11.16 -13.08
CA PHE A 317 -4.79 12.43 -12.84
C PHE A 317 -3.78 13.50 -12.45
N GLY A 318 -4.05 14.75 -12.84
CA GLY A 318 -3.18 15.89 -12.51
C GLY A 318 -3.85 17.23 -12.81
N ARG A 319 -3.04 18.28 -12.94
CA ARG A 319 -3.51 19.63 -13.25
C ARG A 319 -3.85 19.77 -14.73
N ALA A 320 -4.83 20.61 -15.02
CA ALA A 320 -5.16 20.92 -16.42
C ALA A 320 -4.00 21.70 -17.06
N SER A 321 -3.70 21.38 -18.32
CA SER A 321 -2.63 22.00 -19.12
C SER A 321 -1.20 21.72 -18.61
N SER A 322 -1.01 20.70 -17.78
CA SER A 322 0.34 20.24 -17.44
C SER A 322 0.90 19.30 -18.50
N ILE A 323 2.22 19.20 -18.52
CA ILE A 323 2.95 18.18 -19.28
C ILE A 323 3.45 17.17 -18.26
N GLY A 324 3.29 15.89 -18.55
CA GLY A 324 3.78 14.84 -17.67
C GLY A 324 4.45 13.70 -18.41
N ALA A 325 5.10 12.85 -17.63
CA ALA A 325 5.69 11.60 -18.07
C ALA A 325 5.22 10.48 -17.16
N LEU A 326 4.91 9.32 -17.76
CA LEU A 326 4.70 8.08 -17.04
C LEU A 326 6.03 7.35 -17.02
N VAL A 327 6.56 7.14 -15.82
CA VAL A 327 7.80 6.41 -15.59
C VAL A 327 7.49 5.09 -14.89
N LEU A 328 8.29 4.07 -15.18
CA LEU A 328 8.25 2.77 -14.54
C LEU A 328 9.66 2.26 -14.25
N GLY A 329 9.79 1.37 -13.28
CA GLY A 329 11.06 0.70 -12.99
C GLY A 329 10.92 -0.25 -11.81
N VAL A 330 12.06 -0.63 -11.25
CA VAL A 330 12.11 -1.42 -10.02
C VAL A 330 11.79 -0.51 -8.83
N PRO A 331 10.97 -0.96 -7.86
CA PRO A 331 10.78 -0.21 -6.62
C PRO A 331 12.13 0.11 -5.95
N GLY A 332 12.36 1.38 -5.62
CA GLY A 332 13.59 1.87 -5.02
C GLY A 332 13.34 2.79 -3.83
N PRO A 333 14.36 3.06 -3.00
CA PRO A 333 14.21 3.84 -1.78
C PRO A 333 13.56 5.20 -2.07
N ARG A 334 12.72 5.68 -1.15
CA ARG A 334 12.05 6.97 -1.30
C ARG A 334 13.07 8.10 -1.42
N GLN A 335 13.03 8.83 -2.54
CA GLN A 335 13.85 10.01 -2.78
C GLN A 335 12.95 11.25 -2.81
N PRO A 336 13.01 12.13 -1.80
CA PRO A 336 12.17 13.32 -1.78
C PRO A 336 12.48 14.22 -2.98
N VAL A 337 11.43 14.76 -3.60
CA VAL A 337 11.53 15.80 -4.63
C VAL A 337 10.74 17.03 -4.16
N GLN A 338 10.71 18.10 -4.96
CA GLN A 338 10.06 19.35 -4.59
C GLN A 338 8.60 19.16 -4.12
N ASN A 339 7.80 18.39 -4.87
CA ASN A 339 6.42 18.05 -4.50
C ASN A 339 6.15 16.55 -4.68
N GLY A 340 6.48 15.77 -3.67
CA GLY A 340 6.30 14.32 -3.63
C GLY A 340 7.64 13.60 -3.41
N ALA A 341 7.69 12.32 -3.76
CA ALA A 341 8.93 11.57 -3.77
C ALA A 341 8.97 10.57 -4.94
N LEU A 342 10.18 10.26 -5.40
CA LEU A 342 10.42 9.17 -6.32
C LEU A 342 10.59 7.86 -5.52
N TRP A 343 9.86 6.81 -5.89
CA TRP A 343 9.89 5.47 -5.28
C TRP A 343 10.35 4.40 -6.27
N ILE A 344 10.91 4.83 -7.39
CA ILE A 344 11.52 3.99 -8.41
C ILE A 344 13.03 4.17 -8.27
N ASP A 345 13.78 3.07 -8.34
CA ASP A 345 15.23 3.15 -8.40
C ASP A 345 15.63 3.93 -9.66
N PRO A 346 16.29 5.10 -9.53
CA PRO A 346 16.66 5.94 -10.67
C PRO A 346 17.52 5.22 -11.70
N THR A 347 18.27 4.18 -11.30
CA THR A 347 19.11 3.38 -12.19
C THR A 347 18.32 2.40 -13.06
N SER A 348 17.07 2.12 -12.68
CA SER A 348 16.14 1.23 -13.38
C SER A 348 15.04 1.97 -14.15
N LEU A 349 15.05 3.31 -14.10
CA LEU A 349 13.97 4.14 -14.60
C LEU A 349 13.84 4.02 -16.13
N SER A 350 12.64 3.67 -16.56
CA SER A 350 12.22 3.58 -17.95
C SER A 350 11.02 4.50 -18.19
N TYR A 351 10.90 5.01 -19.42
CA TYR A 351 9.80 5.89 -19.82
C TYR A 351 8.73 5.09 -20.56
N ALA A 352 7.50 5.09 -20.05
CA ALA A 352 6.35 4.52 -20.77
C ALA A 352 5.76 5.52 -21.76
N GLY A 353 5.82 6.82 -21.47
CA GLY A 353 5.33 7.84 -22.40
C GLY A 353 5.32 9.25 -21.82
N ILE A 354 5.20 10.22 -22.72
CA ILE A 354 4.96 11.64 -22.41
C ILE A 354 3.50 11.96 -22.75
N PHE A 355 2.85 12.75 -21.90
CA PHE A 355 1.48 13.17 -22.10
C PHE A 355 1.31 14.65 -21.75
N ALA A 356 0.26 15.25 -22.31
CA ALA A 356 -0.27 16.52 -21.85
C ALA A 356 -1.65 16.26 -21.25
N LEU A 357 -1.93 16.79 -20.07
CA LEU A 357 -3.24 16.69 -19.45
C LEU A 357 -4.14 17.80 -20.01
N ALA A 358 -5.16 17.41 -20.75
CA ALA A 358 -6.18 18.31 -21.26
C ALA A 358 -7.04 18.89 -20.12
N SER A 359 -8.10 19.62 -20.46
CA SER A 359 -9.10 20.08 -19.49
C SER A 359 -9.74 18.95 -18.68
N SER A 360 -9.71 17.71 -19.19
CA SER A 360 -10.18 16.51 -18.49
C SER A 360 -9.36 16.16 -17.25
N ARG A 361 -8.12 16.65 -17.12
CA ARG A 361 -7.20 16.34 -16.01
C ARG A 361 -6.90 14.85 -15.84
N HIS A 362 -7.19 14.03 -16.86
CA HIS A 362 -7.16 12.57 -16.80
C HIS A 362 -6.57 11.99 -18.08
N ARG A 363 -5.74 10.96 -17.93
CA ARG A 363 -5.13 10.21 -19.01
C ARG A 363 -5.09 8.72 -18.67
N ILE A 364 -5.55 7.91 -19.62
CA ILE A 364 -5.38 6.45 -19.58
C ILE A 364 -4.18 6.07 -20.43
N ALA A 365 -3.34 5.18 -19.93
CA ALA A 365 -2.30 4.51 -20.71
C ALA A 365 -2.38 2.99 -20.49
N ALA A 366 -1.97 2.23 -21.50
CA ALA A 366 -1.87 0.78 -21.45
C ALA A 366 -0.44 0.38 -21.78
N ILE A 367 0.21 -0.35 -20.88
CA ILE A 367 1.58 -0.82 -21.04
C ILE A 367 1.52 -2.35 -21.24
N PRO A 368 1.87 -2.87 -22.43
CA PRO A 368 1.83 -4.31 -22.67
C PRO A 368 2.90 -5.02 -21.83
N VAL A 369 2.54 -6.14 -21.22
CA VAL A 369 3.46 -6.99 -20.46
C VAL A 369 3.88 -8.17 -21.34
N PRO A 370 5.18 -8.45 -21.52
CA PRO A 370 5.62 -9.64 -22.26
C PRO A 370 5.01 -10.92 -21.69
N ALA A 371 4.69 -11.89 -22.55
CA ALA A 371 4.16 -13.20 -22.14
C ALA A 371 5.24 -14.16 -21.58
N ASP A 372 6.26 -13.63 -20.92
CA ASP A 372 7.35 -14.42 -20.32
C ASP A 372 6.98 -14.84 -18.89
N GLY A 373 6.88 -16.14 -18.65
CA GLY A 373 6.59 -16.70 -17.33
C GLY A 373 7.63 -16.35 -16.27
N LYS A 374 8.83 -15.88 -16.65
CA LYS A 374 9.84 -15.40 -15.70
C LYS A 374 9.47 -14.08 -15.03
N LEU A 375 8.44 -13.38 -15.55
CA LEU A 375 7.95 -12.14 -14.96
C LEU A 375 7.03 -12.37 -13.75
N HIS A 376 6.55 -13.59 -13.50
CA HIS A 376 5.72 -13.87 -12.33
C HIS A 376 6.46 -13.53 -11.02
N GLY A 377 5.84 -12.72 -10.18
CA GLY A 377 6.39 -12.25 -8.91
C GLY A 377 7.26 -11.00 -9.01
N VAL A 378 7.52 -10.49 -10.22
CA VAL A 378 8.28 -9.24 -10.41
C VAL A 378 7.42 -8.05 -10.03
N ALA A 379 7.90 -7.24 -9.09
CA ALA A 379 7.30 -5.97 -8.73
C ALA A 379 7.76 -4.85 -9.69
N VAL A 380 6.81 -4.08 -10.19
CA VAL A 380 7.03 -2.91 -11.04
C VAL A 380 6.40 -1.71 -10.35
N ALA A 381 7.21 -0.68 -10.07
CA ALA A 381 6.72 0.59 -9.59
C ALA A 381 6.50 1.54 -10.77
N MET A 382 5.39 2.28 -10.73
CA MET A 382 5.04 3.31 -11.71
C MET A 382 4.72 4.62 -10.99
N GLN A 383 5.09 5.73 -11.61
CA GLN A 383 4.76 7.08 -11.13
C GLN A 383 4.49 8.03 -12.29
N ALA A 384 3.58 8.97 -12.05
CA ALA A 384 3.39 10.10 -12.93
C ALA A 384 4.27 11.27 -12.44
N ILE A 385 5.11 11.78 -13.33
CA ILE A 385 5.86 13.02 -13.14
C ILE A 385 5.11 14.12 -13.87
N GLU A 386 4.81 15.22 -13.19
CA GLU A 386 4.05 16.34 -13.73
C GLU A 386 4.86 17.64 -13.64
N LEU A 387 4.88 18.41 -14.73
CA LEU A 387 5.44 19.75 -14.80
C LEU A 387 4.32 20.76 -15.08
N TYR A 388 4.14 21.71 -14.15
CA TYR A 388 3.16 22.80 -14.27
C TYR A 388 3.76 24.13 -13.80
N ALA A 389 3.79 25.15 -14.67
CA ALA A 389 4.25 26.50 -14.35
C ALA A 389 5.58 26.52 -13.56
N SER A 390 6.58 25.76 -14.03
CA SER A 390 7.92 25.53 -13.42
C SER A 390 7.98 24.64 -12.17
N THR A 391 6.86 24.10 -11.72
CA THR A 391 6.78 23.22 -10.56
C THR A 391 6.77 21.76 -11.00
N LEU A 392 7.72 20.97 -10.49
CA LEU A 392 7.75 19.52 -10.65
C LEU A 392 6.99 18.85 -9.50
N SER A 393 6.05 17.96 -9.83
CA SER A 393 5.32 17.14 -8.87
C SER A 393 5.38 15.67 -9.27
N ILE A 394 5.37 14.76 -8.30
CA ILE A 394 5.38 13.32 -8.53
C ILE A 394 4.21 12.68 -7.77
N SER A 395 3.52 11.74 -8.41
CA SER A 395 2.40 11.01 -7.80
C SER A 395 2.87 10.01 -6.75
N ALA A 396 1.97 9.56 -5.88
CA ALA A 396 2.19 8.33 -5.13
C ALA A 396 2.54 7.16 -6.07
N PRO A 397 3.35 6.18 -5.63
CA PRO A 397 3.72 5.04 -6.46
C PRO A 397 2.58 4.04 -6.59
N ALA A 398 2.26 3.66 -7.82
CA ALA A 398 1.49 2.44 -8.08
C ALA A 398 2.50 1.29 -8.25
N THR A 399 2.68 0.49 -7.21
CA THR A 399 3.52 -0.72 -7.28
C THR A 399 2.62 -1.92 -7.46
N ILE A 400 2.89 -2.72 -8.48
CA ILE A 400 2.14 -3.93 -8.81
C ILE A 400 3.09 -5.11 -8.98
N VAL A 401 2.61 -6.32 -8.77
CA VAL A 401 3.28 -7.58 -9.05
C VAL A 401 2.66 -8.21 -10.29
N LEU A 402 3.49 -8.63 -11.23
CA LEU A 402 3.05 -9.38 -12.40
C LEU A 402 2.77 -10.83 -11.97
N TYR A 403 1.57 -11.39 -12.21
CA TYR A 403 1.23 -12.71 -11.66
C TYR A 403 0.24 -13.56 -12.45
#